data_AF-A0A7S0CE36-F1
#
_entry.id   AF-A0A7S0CE36-F1
#
_cell.length_a   1.000
_cell.length_b   1.000
_cell.length_c   1.000
_cell.angle_alpha   90.00
_cell.angle_beta   90.00
_cell.angle_gamma   90.00
#
_symmetry.space_group_name_H-M   'P 1'
#
loop_
_entity.id
_entity.type
_entity.pdbx_description
1 polymer ?
#
loop_
_entity_poly.entity_id
_entity_poly.type
_entity_poly.pdbx_seq_one_letter_code
_entity_poly.pdbx_strand_id
1 'polypeptide(L)'
;NLTPMTQVLNESGLVLAACHSLVVVDDETLGDPLESASLSAMRWNVTTTTHGPSRQTRERIVPMPSTEKRTGGQALMIDSLPVTKLEILTRHHFSSKLQRMSCVVNDVDNRRVFAVVKG
;
A
#
# COMPACT_ATOMS: atom_id res chain seq x y z
N ASN A 1 8.76 -9.93 22.69
CA ASN A 1 8.68 -10.77 21.48
C ASN A 1 8.24 -9.88 20.34
N LEU A 2 8.96 -9.84 19.21
CA LEU A 2 8.64 -8.98 18.06
C LEU A 2 7.94 -9.81 16.98
N THR A 3 6.87 -9.28 16.40
CA THR A 3 6.13 -9.94 15.31
C THR A 3 6.74 -9.56 13.96
N PRO A 4 7.01 -10.52 13.06
CA PRO A 4 7.44 -10.21 11.69
C PRO A 4 6.39 -9.40 10.94
N MET A 5 6.82 -8.46 10.08
CA MET A 5 5.90 -7.62 9.29
C MET A 5 4.99 -8.43 8.34
N THR A 6 5.41 -9.63 7.93
CA THR A 6 4.58 -10.56 7.14
C THR A 6 3.41 -11.17 7.92
N GLN A 7 3.38 -10.99 9.25
CA GLN A 7 2.32 -11.43 10.16
C GLN A 7 1.63 -10.24 10.84
N VAL A 8 1.75 -9.04 10.26
CA VAL A 8 1.04 -7.87 10.75
C VAL A 8 -0.48 -8.10 10.67
N LEU A 9 -1.23 -7.56 11.64
CA LEU A 9 -2.70 -7.62 11.62
C LEU A 9 -3.24 -6.96 10.34
N ASN A 10 -4.32 -7.49 9.78
CA ASN A 10 -4.84 -7.10 8.47
C ASN A 10 -5.16 -5.61 8.38
N GLU A 11 -5.79 -5.05 9.41
CA GLU A 11 -6.20 -3.64 9.48
C GLU A 11 -4.97 -2.73 9.57
N SER A 12 -3.96 -3.13 10.36
CA SER A 12 -2.68 -2.42 10.43
C SER A 12 -1.91 -2.51 9.11
N GLY A 13 -1.93 -3.68 8.46
CA GLY A 13 -1.38 -3.86 7.12
C GLY A 13 -2.08 -2.97 6.09
N LEU A 14 -3.40 -2.82 6.17
CA LEU A 14 -4.16 -1.92 5.29
C LEU A 14 -3.70 -0.46 5.47
N VAL A 15 -3.52 -0.01 6.71
CA VAL A 15 -3.01 1.34 6.98
C VAL A 15 -1.60 1.52 6.44
N LEU A 16 -0.69 0.57 6.69
CA LEU A 16 0.70 0.64 6.19
C LEU A 16 0.78 0.60 4.66
N ALA A 17 -0.07 -0.20 4.01
CA ALA A 17 -0.15 -0.32 2.57
C ALA A 17 -0.75 0.92 1.89
N ALA A 18 -1.74 1.57 2.50
CA ALA A 18 -2.49 2.65 1.84
C ALA A 18 -2.08 4.06 2.30
N CYS A 19 -1.53 4.21 3.51
CA CYS A 19 -1.23 5.50 4.11
C CYS A 19 0.26 5.79 3.97
N HIS A 20 0.72 6.14 2.78
CA HIS A 20 2.11 6.51 2.51
C HIS A 20 2.21 7.57 1.41
N SER A 21 3.40 8.14 1.27
CA SER A 21 3.75 9.14 0.25
C SER A 21 4.61 8.58 -0.88
N LEU A 22 4.94 7.28 -0.84
CA LEU A 22 5.70 6.60 -1.90
C LEU A 22 5.09 6.79 -3.29
N VAL A 23 5.96 6.95 -4.28
CA VAL A 23 5.66 7.07 -5.72
C VAL A 23 6.61 6.20 -6.54
N VAL A 24 6.24 5.89 -7.78
CA VAL A 24 7.13 5.16 -8.71
C VAL A 24 7.62 6.09 -9.82
N VAL A 25 8.93 6.21 -9.97
CA VAL A 25 9.59 7.00 -11.03
C VAL A 25 10.66 6.12 -11.66
N ASP A 26 10.66 5.99 -13.00
CA ASP A 26 11.62 5.17 -13.75
C ASP A 26 11.79 3.74 -13.17
N ASP A 27 10.65 3.09 -12.86
CA ASP A 27 10.56 1.76 -12.24
C ASP A 27 11.17 1.64 -10.82
N GLU A 28 11.58 2.74 -10.21
CA GLU A 28 12.04 2.80 -8.82
C GLU A 28 10.98 3.38 -7.88
N THR A 29 10.81 2.78 -6.70
CA THR A 29 9.93 3.33 -5.65
C THR A 29 10.68 4.37 -4.84
N LEU A 30 10.25 5.63 -4.92
CA LEU A 30 10.82 6.77 -4.21
C LEU A 30 9.89 7.26 -3.10
N GLY A 31 10.46 7.84 -2.03
CA GLY A 31 9.71 8.43 -0.92
C GLY A 31 10.44 8.26 0.42
N ASP A 32 9.69 8.29 1.51
CA ASP A 32 10.24 8.12 2.86
C ASP A 32 10.82 6.69 3.04
N PRO A 33 12.09 6.55 3.50
CA PRO A 33 12.73 5.24 3.66
C PRO A 33 12.02 4.31 4.64
N LEU A 34 11.42 4.84 5.70
CA LEU A 34 10.69 4.05 6.69
C LEU A 34 9.38 3.52 6.12
N GLU A 35 8.68 4.32 5.32
CA GLU A 35 7.48 3.88 4.60
C GLU A 35 7.81 2.76 3.60
N SER A 36 8.87 2.95 2.81
CA SER A 36 9.33 1.97 1.83
C SER A 36 9.77 0.66 2.50
N ALA A 37 10.55 0.75 3.57
CA ALA A 37 10.99 -0.41 4.34
C ALA A 37 9.80 -1.18 4.95
N SER A 38 8.81 -0.47 5.49
CA SER A 38 7.61 -1.09 6.08
C SER A 38 6.80 -1.85 5.03
N LEU A 39 6.54 -1.22 3.88
CA LEU A 39 5.78 -1.82 2.78
C LEU A 39 6.50 -3.06 2.21
N SER A 40 7.80 -2.94 1.97
CA SER A 40 8.65 -4.02 1.47
C SER A 40 8.77 -5.18 2.46
N ALA A 41 8.86 -4.90 3.76
CA ALA A 41 8.91 -5.92 4.82
C ALA A 41 7.59 -6.68 4.96
N MET A 42 6.45 -6.04 4.68
CA MET A 42 5.15 -6.71 4.52
C MET A 42 5.04 -7.53 3.23
N ARG A 43 6.01 -7.43 2.32
CA ARG A 43 6.01 -8.03 0.98
C ARG A 43 4.93 -7.44 0.08
N TRP A 44 4.70 -6.13 0.20
CA TRP A 44 3.85 -5.35 -0.70
C TRP A 44 4.69 -4.31 -1.44
N ASN A 45 4.22 -3.81 -2.58
CA ASN A 45 4.89 -2.75 -3.33
C ASN A 45 3.91 -1.83 -4.05
N VAL A 46 4.40 -0.63 -4.37
CA VAL A 46 3.76 0.26 -5.32
C VAL A 46 4.17 -0.16 -6.73
N THR A 47 3.19 -0.28 -7.62
CA THR A 47 3.38 -0.61 -9.03
C THR A 47 2.68 0.42 -9.87
N THR A 48 3.20 0.64 -11.06
CA THR A 48 2.56 1.49 -12.05
C THR A 48 1.94 0.60 -13.11
N THR A 49 0.63 0.79 -13.36
CA THR A 49 -0.02 0.14 -14.50
C THR A 49 -0.50 1.19 -15.49
N THR A 50 -0.06 1.04 -16.74
CA THR A 50 -0.54 1.85 -17.86
C THR A 50 -1.75 1.13 -18.46
N HIS A 51 -2.96 1.62 -18.20
CA HIS A 51 -4.18 1.03 -18.77
C HIS A 51 -4.69 1.82 -19.97
N GLY A 52 -4.95 1.09 -21.06
CA GLY A 52 -5.74 1.56 -22.19
C GLY A 52 -5.09 2.62 -23.10
N PRO A 53 -5.80 3.02 -24.17
CA PRO A 53 -5.30 3.97 -25.17
C PRO A 53 -5.11 5.40 -24.62
N SER A 54 -5.65 5.70 -23.44
CA SER A 54 -5.53 7.02 -22.78
C SER A 54 -4.21 7.24 -22.05
N ARG A 55 -3.33 6.22 -21.94
CA ARG A 55 -2.05 6.29 -21.19
C ARG A 55 -2.21 6.86 -19.77
N GLN A 56 -3.34 6.61 -19.11
CA GLN A 56 -3.50 7.07 -17.74
C GLN A 56 -2.75 6.12 -16.80
N THR A 57 -1.55 6.55 -16.42
CA THR A 57 -0.70 5.93 -15.41
C THR A 57 -1.40 5.95 -14.07
N ARG A 58 -1.75 4.79 -13.51
CA ARG A 58 -2.29 4.66 -12.15
C ARG A 58 -1.35 3.85 -11.27
N GLU A 59 -0.99 4.44 -10.13
CA GLU A 59 -0.27 3.75 -9.06
C GLU A 59 -1.21 2.78 -8.35
N ARG A 60 -0.74 1.56 -8.16
CA ARG A 60 -1.44 0.49 -7.46
C ARG A 60 -0.54 -0.11 -6.39
N ILE A 61 -1.10 -0.36 -5.23
CA ILE A 61 -0.42 -1.03 -4.14
C ILE A 61 -0.89 -2.48 -4.10
N VAL A 62 0.04 -3.41 -4.26
CA VAL A 62 -0.25 -4.84 -4.46
C VAL A 62 0.74 -5.72 -3.67
N PRO A 63 0.37 -6.96 -3.33
CA PRO A 63 1.31 -7.95 -2.82
C PRO A 63 2.39 -8.27 -3.86
N MET A 64 3.64 -8.36 -3.42
CA MET A 64 4.74 -8.82 -4.26
C MET A 64 4.56 -10.30 -4.61
N PRO A 65 4.95 -10.74 -5.83
CA PRO A 65 4.95 -12.15 -6.18
C PRO A 65 5.98 -12.94 -5.37
N SER A 66 5.77 -14.26 -5.29
CA SER A 66 6.77 -15.19 -4.75
C SER A 66 8.03 -15.21 -5.63
N THR A 67 9.18 -15.37 -5.00
CA THR A 67 10.45 -15.65 -5.68
C THR A 67 11.02 -16.96 -5.14
N GLU A 68 12.07 -17.48 -5.78
CA GLU A 68 12.77 -18.69 -5.30
C GLU A 68 13.24 -18.56 -3.84
N LYS A 69 13.52 -17.34 -3.38
CA LYS A 69 14.10 -17.07 -2.06
C LYS A 69 13.07 -16.67 -1.00
N ARG A 70 11.88 -16.18 -1.39
CA ARG A 70 10.91 -15.58 -0.47
C ARG A 70 9.49 -15.79 -0.95
N THR A 71 8.60 -16.16 -0.03
CA THR A 71 7.15 -16.14 -0.25
C THR A 71 6.68 -14.73 -0.62
N GLY A 72 5.68 -14.66 -1.50
CA GLY A 72 5.02 -13.40 -1.86
C GLY A 72 4.27 -12.75 -0.70
N GLY A 73 3.75 -11.55 -0.94
CA GLY A 73 2.83 -10.91 -0.01
C GLY A 73 1.50 -11.64 0.07
N GLN A 74 0.88 -11.59 1.24
CA GLN A 74 -0.45 -12.16 1.46
C GLN A 74 -1.52 -11.08 1.29
N ALA A 75 -2.72 -11.50 0.88
CA ALA A 75 -3.90 -10.65 0.86
C ALA A 75 -4.24 -10.20 2.28
N LEU A 76 -4.67 -8.95 2.44
CA LEU A 76 -5.17 -8.46 3.72
C LEU A 76 -6.65 -8.84 3.83
N MET A 77 -7.02 -9.56 4.88
CA MET A 77 -8.41 -9.96 5.10
C MET A 77 -9.15 -8.87 5.90
N ILE A 78 -10.00 -8.10 5.22
CA ILE A 78 -10.79 -7.02 5.84
C ILE A 78 -12.27 -7.35 5.69
N ASP A 79 -12.97 -7.54 6.82
CA ASP A 79 -14.36 -8.03 6.87
C ASP A 79 -14.57 -9.31 6.07
N SER A 80 -13.65 -10.28 6.23
CA SER A 80 -13.63 -11.56 5.51
C SER A 80 -13.45 -11.47 3.99
N LEU A 81 -13.23 -10.27 3.44
CA LEU A 81 -12.96 -10.06 2.03
C LEU A 81 -11.45 -9.84 1.80
N PRO A 82 -10.83 -10.54 0.84
CA PRO A 82 -9.42 -10.36 0.52
C PRO A 82 -9.21 -9.03 -0.22
N VAL A 83 -8.27 -8.23 0.28
CA VAL A 83 -7.78 -7.02 -0.36
C VAL A 83 -6.43 -7.34 -0.99
N THR A 84 -6.34 -7.27 -2.31
CA THR A 84 -5.08 -7.51 -3.05
C THR A 84 -4.66 -6.34 -3.94
N LYS A 85 -5.52 -5.34 -4.10
CA LYS A 85 -5.25 -4.20 -4.97
C LYS A 85 -5.86 -2.93 -4.40
N LEU A 86 -4.99 -1.98 -4.08
CA LEU A 86 -5.35 -0.67 -3.55
C LEU A 86 -4.98 0.43 -4.53
N GLU A 87 -5.87 1.42 -4.70
CA GLU A 87 -5.61 2.65 -5.44
C GLU A 87 -5.83 3.85 -4.51
N ILE A 88 -4.81 4.68 -4.33
CA ILE A 88 -4.94 5.91 -3.52
C ILE A 88 -5.73 6.94 -4.32
N LEU A 89 -6.87 7.37 -3.79
CA LEU A 89 -7.74 8.37 -4.40
C LEU A 89 -7.32 9.80 -4.04
N THR A 90 -6.96 10.01 -2.78
CA THR A 90 -6.42 11.30 -2.31
C THR A 90 -5.46 11.08 -1.15
N ARG A 91 -4.45 11.96 -1.06
CA ARG A 91 -3.45 12.00 0.01
C ARG A 91 -3.59 13.34 0.73
N HIS A 92 -3.71 13.28 2.05
CA HIS A 92 -3.41 14.39 2.94
C HIS A 92 -2.03 14.13 3.54
N HIS A 93 -1.02 14.80 2.99
CA HIS A 93 0.37 14.63 3.39
C HIS A 93 0.57 14.89 4.88
N PHE A 94 1.65 14.32 5.42
CA PHE A 94 2.05 14.54 6.80
C PHE A 94 2.14 16.04 7.09
N SER A 95 1.45 16.48 8.14
CA SER A 95 1.53 17.84 8.64
C SER A 95 2.18 17.83 10.02
N SER A 96 3.28 18.57 10.19
CA SER A 96 3.94 18.74 11.49
C SER A 96 3.02 19.38 12.54
N LYS A 97 2.06 20.21 12.12
CA LYS A 97 1.05 20.78 13.03
C LYS A 97 0.07 19.73 13.54
N LEU A 98 -0.32 18.78 12.68
CA LEU A 98 -1.33 17.77 12.99
C LEU A 98 -0.73 16.45 13.48
N GLN A 99 0.58 16.27 13.30
CA GLN A 99 1.33 15.04 13.60
C GLN A 99 0.66 13.80 12.99
N ARG A 100 0.14 13.93 11.76
CA ARG A 100 -0.50 12.81 11.05
C ARG A 100 -0.57 13.02 9.55
N MET A 101 -0.69 11.90 8.86
CA MET A 101 -1.03 11.72 7.45
C MET A 101 -2.37 10.96 7.35
N SER A 102 -3.13 11.21 6.29
CA SER A 102 -4.29 10.39 5.96
C SER A 102 -4.47 10.21 4.46
N CYS A 103 -5.02 9.07 4.05
CA CYS A 103 -5.37 8.80 2.65
C CYS A 103 -6.81 8.29 2.55
N VAL A 104 -7.45 8.59 1.42
CA VAL A 104 -8.65 7.86 0.98
C VAL A 104 -8.21 6.87 -0.09
N VAL A 105 -8.55 5.60 0.09
CA VAL A 105 -8.07 4.49 -0.74
C VAL A 105 -9.24 3.64 -1.22
N ASN A 106 -9.18 3.20 -2.48
CA ASN A 106 -10.11 2.27 -3.07
C ASN A 106 -9.51 0.86 -3.06
N ASP A 107 -10.22 -0.09 -2.44
CA ASP A 107 -10.03 -1.52 -2.65
C ASP A 107 -10.69 -1.89 -3.98
N VAL A 108 -9.84 -2.07 -4.99
CA VAL A 108 -10.28 -2.26 -6.39
C VAL A 108 -11.05 -3.56 -6.56
N ASP A 109 -10.68 -4.59 -5.81
CA ASP A 109 -11.24 -5.94 -5.96
C ASP A 109 -12.67 -5.98 -5.42
N ASN A 110 -12.93 -5.33 -4.28
CA ASN A 110 -14.24 -5.36 -3.61
C ASN A 110 -15.05 -4.07 -3.77
N ARG A 111 -14.53 -3.05 -4.48
CA ARG A 111 -15.17 -1.72 -4.67
C ARG A 111 -15.55 -1.05 -3.36
N ARG A 112 -14.69 -1.18 -2.34
CA ARG A 112 -14.84 -0.51 -1.04
C ARG A 112 -13.88 0.67 -0.94
N VAL A 113 -14.30 1.70 -0.24
CA VAL A 113 -13.46 2.88 0.03
C VAL A 113 -13.13 2.93 1.51
N PHE A 114 -11.85 3.08 1.83
CA PHE A 114 -11.38 3.25 3.20
C PHE A 114 -10.75 4.64 3.37
N ALA A 115 -10.94 5.22 4.55
CA ALA A 115 -10.11 6.32 5.03
C ALA A 115 -9.09 5.72 6.01
N VAL A 116 -7.80 5.88 5.72
CA VAL A 116 -6.71 5.40 6.56
C VAL A 116 -5.91 6.58 7.10
N VAL A 117 -5.45 6.49 8.33
CA VAL A 117 -4.72 7.55 9.03
C VAL A 117 -3.54 6.94 9.78
N LYS A 118 -2.38 7.59 9.73
CA LYS A 118 -1.21 7.27 10.57
C LYS A 118 -0.56 8.55 11.08
N GLY A 119 0.00 8.54 12.29
CA GLY A 119 0.58 9.74 12.91
C GLY A 119 0.75 9.57 14.40
#